data_AF-A0A9J6MP34-F1
#
_entry.id   AF-A0A9J6MP34-F1
#
_cell.length_a   1.000
_cell.length_b   1.000
_cell.length_c   1.000
_cell.angle_alpha   90.00
_cell.angle_beta   90.00
_cell.angle_gamma   90.00
#
_symmetry.space_group_name_H-M   'P 1'
#
loop_
_entity.id
_entity.type
_entity.pdbx_description
1 polymer ?
#
loop_
_entity_poly.entity_id
_entity_poly.type
_entity_poly.pdbx_seq_one_letter_code
_entity_poly.pdbx_strand_id
1 'polypeptide(L)'
;MNNILIIVNVVVLLFLMFGLFMMQKKHVSFSKRVFTGLGLGLVFGFIIHLIYGGTHEVTTQSINWFNIVGGGYVKLLQMVVMPLVFVSIVGAFTKLKLTKN
;
A
#
# COMPACT_ATOMS: atom_id res chain seq x y z
N MET A 1 -14.48 -25.56 2.62
CA MET A 1 -13.00 -25.58 2.83
C MET A 1 -12.27 -24.32 2.32
N ASN A 2 -12.82 -23.54 1.39
CA ASN A 2 -12.17 -22.31 0.87
C ASN A 2 -12.03 -21.18 1.90
N ASN A 3 -13.00 -21.01 2.81
CA ASN A 3 -12.98 -19.91 3.79
C ASN A 3 -11.79 -19.99 4.76
N ILE A 4 -11.37 -21.19 5.14
CA ILE A 4 -10.22 -21.40 6.03
C ILE A 4 -8.93 -20.94 5.33
N LEU A 5 -8.77 -21.25 4.04
CA LEU A 5 -7.62 -20.83 3.23
C LEU A 5 -7.55 -19.31 3.06
N ILE A 6 -8.70 -18.66 2.88
CA ILE A 6 -8.80 -17.20 2.80
C ILE A 6 -8.41 -16.56 4.13
N ILE A 7 -8.93 -17.06 5.25
CA ILE A 7 -8.58 -16.57 6.59
C ILE A 7 -7.08 -16.71 6.82
N VAL A 8 -6.48 -17.84 6.45
CA VAL A 8 -5.02 -18.04 6.56
C VAL A 8 -4.26 -17.01 5.75
N ASN A 9 -4.62 -16.75 4.48
CA ASN A 9 -3.96 -15.75 3.65
C ASN A 9 -4.05 -14.34 4.26
N VAL A 10 -5.22 -13.97 4.80
CA VAL A 10 -5.42 -12.66 5.46
C VAL A 10 -4.60 -12.56 6.74
N VAL A 11 -4.53 -13.64 7.54
CA VAL A 11 -3.68 -13.68 8.74
C VAL A 11 -2.20 -13.53 8.37
N VAL A 12 -1.73 -14.16 7.30
CA VAL A 12 -0.36 -14.00 6.81
C VAL A 12 -0.11 -12.55 6.37
N LEU A 13 -1.05 -11.91 5.66
CA LEU A 13 -0.93 -10.50 5.32
C LEU A 13 -0.81 -9.62 6.58
N LEU A 14 -1.63 -9.84 7.60
CA LEU A 14 -1.58 -9.09 8.85
C LEU A 14 -0.24 -9.28 9.57
N PHE A 15 0.32 -10.49 9.53
CA PHE A 15 1.64 -10.78 10.09
C PHE A 15 2.75 -10.01 9.34
N LEU A 16 2.70 -9.94 8.01
CA LEU A 16 3.63 -9.14 7.21
C LEU A 16 3.50 -7.63 7.52
N MET A 17 2.27 -7.14 7.66
CA MET A 17 2.02 -5.75 8.07
C MET A 17 2.58 -5.46 9.47
N PHE A 18 2.45 -6.40 10.42
CA PHE A 18 3.02 -6.27 11.75
C PHE A 18 4.56 -6.23 11.71
N GLY A 19 5.19 -7.04 10.86
CA GLY A 19 6.63 -6.98 10.62
C GLY A 19 7.09 -5.61 10.12
N LEU A 20 6.37 -5.02 9.15
CA LEU A 20 6.62 -3.67 8.65
C LEU A 20 6.38 -2.59 9.72
N PHE A 21 5.39 -2.78 10.59
CA PHE A 21 5.13 -1.90 11.72
C PHE A 21 6.26 -1.94 12.76
N MET A 22 6.86 -3.11 12.99
CA MET A 22 8.03 -3.22 13.87
C MET A 22 9.25 -2.49 13.28
N MET A 23 9.42 -2.48 11.95
CA MET A 23 10.43 -1.66 11.28
C MET A 23 10.17 -0.16 11.44
N GLN A 24 8.90 0.27 11.46
CA GLN A 24 8.58 1.66 11.82
C GLN A 24 9.05 1.99 13.24
N LYS A 25 8.75 1.14 14.22
CA LYS A 25 9.15 1.38 15.62
C LYS A 25 10.67 1.51 15.79
N LYS A 26 11.44 0.85 14.92
CA LYS A 26 12.91 0.99 14.86
C LYS A 26 13.40 2.21 14.09
N HIS A 27 12.52 3.15 13.73
CA HIS A 27 12.85 4.36 12.96
C HIS A 27 13.60 4.09 11.64
N VAL A 28 13.34 2.94 11.01
CA VAL A 28 13.90 2.64 9.68
C VAL A 28 13.35 3.65 8.67
N SER A 29 14.21 4.13 7.76
CA SER A 29 13.81 5.12 6.76
C SER A 29 12.61 4.64 5.94
N PHE A 30 11.71 5.58 5.63
CA PHE A 30 10.48 5.30 4.89
C PHE A 30 10.75 4.54 3.59
N SER A 31 11.76 4.97 2.80
CA SER A 31 12.12 4.32 1.54
C SER A 31 12.51 2.85 1.71
N LYS A 32 13.31 2.51 2.74
CA LYS A 32 13.69 1.11 3.01
C LYS A 32 12.47 0.27 3.41
N ARG A 33 11.55 0.84 4.18
CA ARG A 33 10.30 0.18 4.59
C ARG A 33 9.35 -0.04 3.41
N VAL A 34 9.22 0.95 2.51
CA VAL A 34 8.40 0.82 1.30
C VAL A 34 8.97 -0.24 0.36
N PHE A 35 10.29 -0.24 0.15
CA PHE A 35 10.95 -1.22 -0.71
C PHE A 35 10.84 -2.65 -0.17
N THR A 36 11.01 -2.84 1.14
CA THR A 36 10.79 -4.15 1.80
C THR A 36 9.34 -4.58 1.73
N GLY A 37 8.37 -3.67 1.92
CA GLY A 37 6.96 -3.97 1.74
C GLY A 37 6.61 -4.40 0.31
N LEU A 38 7.18 -3.73 -0.69
CA LEU A 38 7.07 -4.11 -2.11
C LEU A 38 7.63 -5.50 -2.38
N GLY A 39 8.86 -5.77 -1.91
CA GLY A 39 9.49 -7.08 -2.07
C GLY A 39 8.70 -8.20 -1.41
N LEU A 40 8.29 -8.02 -0.16
CA LEU A 40 7.49 -8.99 0.59
C LEU A 40 6.13 -9.23 -0.07
N GLY A 41 5.46 -8.15 -0.50
CA GLY A 41 4.16 -8.24 -1.18
C GLY A 41 4.24 -8.97 -2.52
N LEU A 42 5.30 -8.74 -3.30
CA LEU A 42 5.53 -9.41 -4.58
C LEU A 42 5.76 -10.91 -4.37
N VAL A 43 6.66 -11.28 -3.44
CA VAL A 43 6.94 -12.69 -3.12
C VAL A 43 5.67 -13.38 -2.61
N PHE A 44 4.94 -12.75 -1.69
CA PHE A 44 3.70 -13.28 -1.14
C PHE A 44 2.62 -13.47 -2.21
N GLY A 45 2.40 -12.47 -3.07
CA GLY A 45 1.44 -12.55 -4.17
C GLY A 45 1.80 -13.64 -5.17
N PHE A 46 3.09 -13.81 -5.47
CA PHE A 46 3.57 -14.87 -6.36
C PHE A 46 3.34 -16.27 -5.77
N ILE A 47 3.60 -16.46 -4.48
CA ILE A 47 3.32 -17.72 -3.77
C ILE A 47 1.82 -18.06 -3.82
N ILE A 48 0.94 -17.08 -3.56
CA ILE A 48 -0.52 -17.28 -3.67
C ILE A 48 -0.89 -17.68 -5.09
N HIS A 49 -0.33 -17.02 -6.11
CA HIS A 49 -0.62 -17.32 -7.50
C HIS A 49 -0.20 -18.75 -7.88
N LEU A 50 0.96 -19.23 -7.39
CA LEU A 50 1.43 -20.59 -7.66
C LEU A 50 0.61 -21.68 -6.96
N ILE A 51 0.17 -21.44 -5.71
CA ILE A 51 -0.56 -22.45 -4.93
C ILE A 51 -2.01 -22.56 -5.41
N TYR A 52 -2.68 -21.44 -5.66
CA TYR A 52 -4.12 -21.41 -5.93
C TYR A 52 -4.46 -21.15 -7.40
N GLY A 53 -3.55 -20.66 -8.24
CA GLY A 53 -3.87 -20.23 -9.59
C GLY A 53 -4.67 -18.92 -9.64
N GLY A 54 -4.58 -18.21 -10.77
CA GLY A 54 -5.16 -16.88 -10.94
C GLY A 54 -6.70 -16.83 -11.02
N THR A 55 -7.38 -17.95 -11.25
CA THR A 55 -8.84 -18.00 -11.51
C THR A 55 -9.65 -18.61 -10.37
N HIS A 56 -9.00 -19.10 -9.30
CA HIS A 56 -9.71 -19.71 -8.18
C HIS A 56 -10.38 -18.67 -7.27
N GLU A 57 -11.57 -19.01 -6.76
CA GLU A 57 -12.37 -18.16 -5.86
C GLU A 57 -11.59 -17.70 -4.62
N VAL A 58 -10.68 -18.53 -4.11
CA VAL A 58 -9.81 -18.23 -2.96
C VAL A 58 -8.89 -17.04 -3.25
N THR A 59 -8.32 -16.97 -4.45
CA THR A 59 -7.43 -15.88 -4.89
C THR A 59 -8.22 -14.58 -5.00
N THR A 60 -9.36 -14.60 -5.70
CA THR A 60 -10.23 -13.42 -5.88
C THR A 60 -10.76 -12.88 -4.55
N GLN A 61 -11.25 -13.75 -3.66
CA GLN A 61 -11.73 -13.30 -2.35
C GLN A 61 -10.60 -12.79 -1.46
N SER A 62 -9.41 -13.41 -1.49
CA SER A 62 -8.24 -12.90 -0.75
C SER A 62 -7.80 -11.52 -1.25
N ILE A 63 -7.77 -11.32 -2.58
CA ILE A 63 -7.46 -10.03 -3.20
C ILE A 63 -8.44 -8.94 -2.75
N ASN A 64 -9.73 -9.24 -2.63
CA ASN A 64 -10.72 -8.28 -2.13
C ASN A 64 -10.39 -7.80 -0.70
N TRP A 65 -9.96 -8.69 0.18
CA TRP A 65 -9.49 -8.32 1.53
C TRP A 65 -8.21 -7.48 1.48
N PHE A 66 -7.26 -7.83 0.61
CA PHE A 66 -6.01 -7.06 0.46
C PHE A 66 -6.27 -5.64 -0.07
N ASN A 67 -7.25 -5.50 -0.97
CA ASN A 67 -7.66 -4.21 -1.54
C ASN A 67 -8.27 -3.25 -0.51
N ILE A 68 -8.83 -3.75 0.60
CA ILE A 68 -9.31 -2.87 1.68
C ILE A 68 -8.13 -2.09 2.29
N VAL A 69 -7.01 -2.77 2.55
CA VAL A 69 -5.81 -2.15 3.12
C VAL A 69 -5.11 -1.26 2.08
N GLY A 70 -4.84 -1.80 0.89
CA GLY A 70 -4.12 -1.07 -0.16
C GLY A 70 -4.93 0.12 -0.71
N GLY A 71 -6.20 -0.11 -1.02
CA GLY A 71 -7.11 0.92 -1.48
C GLY A 71 -7.38 1.98 -0.41
N GLY A 72 -7.50 1.58 0.87
CA GLY A 72 -7.59 2.51 1.99
C GLY A 72 -6.39 3.46 2.05
N TYR A 73 -5.16 2.91 1.96
CA TYR A 73 -3.93 3.72 1.93
C TYR A 73 -3.91 4.71 0.75
N VAL A 74 -4.23 4.26 -0.47
CA VAL A 74 -4.23 5.13 -1.65
C VAL A 74 -5.27 6.24 -1.54
N LYS A 75 -6.47 5.94 -1.02
CA LYS A 75 -7.53 6.95 -0.81
C LYS A 75 -7.10 8.02 0.20
N LEU A 76 -6.42 7.63 1.28
CA LEU A 76 -5.88 8.59 2.24
C LEU A 76 -4.80 9.49 1.61
N LEU A 77 -3.92 8.93 0.77
CA LEU A 77 -2.96 9.75 0.02
C LEU A 77 -3.67 10.71 -0.94
N GLN A 78 -4.66 10.24 -1.70
CA GLN A 78 -5.41 11.07 -2.64
C GLN A 78 -6.11 12.24 -1.96
N MET A 79 -6.64 12.04 -0.74
CA MET A 79 -7.25 13.09 0.07
C MET A 79 -6.27 14.23 0.37
N VAL A 80 -4.99 13.93 0.60
CA VAL A 80 -3.96 14.93 0.86
C VAL A 80 -3.42 15.55 -0.43
N VAL A 81 -3.26 14.73 -1.47
CA VAL A 81 -2.64 15.16 -2.74
C VAL A 81 -3.48 16.20 -3.47
N MET A 82 -4.80 16.00 -3.57
CA MET A 82 -5.69 16.92 -4.31
C MET A 82 -5.59 18.39 -3.85
N PRO A 83 -5.73 18.72 -2.54
CA PRO A 83 -5.57 20.10 -2.08
C PRO A 83 -4.13 20.60 -2.18
N LEU A 84 -3.13 19.75 -1.90
CA LEU A 84 -1.73 20.13 -1.93
C LEU A 84 -1.27 20.59 -3.31
N VAL A 85 -1.73 19.91 -4.38
CA VAL A 85 -1.42 20.28 -5.76
C VAL A 85 -1.91 21.68 -6.08
N PHE A 86 -3.16 22.01 -5.71
CA PHE A 86 -3.72 23.34 -5.91
C PHE A 86 -2.89 24.43 -5.19
N VAL A 87 -2.61 24.23 -3.89
CA VAL A 87 -1.82 25.18 -3.09
C VAL A 87 -0.41 25.34 -3.65
N SER A 88 0.22 24.25 -4.10
CA SER A 88 1.58 24.26 -4.65
C SER A 88 1.66 25.08 -5.95
N ILE A 89 0.66 24.95 -6.83
CA ILE A 89 0.59 25.69 -8.10
C ILE A 89 0.38 27.19 -7.83
N VAL A 90 -0.62 27.55 -7.01
CA VAL A 90 -0.89 28.95 -6.66
C VAL A 90 0.32 29.59 -5.96
N GLY A 91 0.96 28.86 -5.05
CA GLY A 91 2.20 29.28 -4.38
C GLY A 91 3.36 29.51 -5.34
N ALA A 92 3.51 28.67 -6.37
CA ALA A 92 4.54 28.86 -7.40
C ALA A 92 4.28 30.12 -8.24
N PHE A 93 3.03 30.35 -8.68
CA PHE A 93 2.66 31.54 -9.45
C PHE A 93 2.83 32.85 -8.67
N THR A 94 2.46 32.85 -7.38
CA THR A 94 2.62 34.04 -6.52
C THR A 94 4.09 34.40 -6.31
N LYS A 95 4.98 33.40 -6.12
CA LYS A 95 6.43 33.63 -6.04
C LYS A 95 7.03 34.17 -7.34
N LEU A 96 6.58 33.67 -8.51
CA LEU A 96 7.09 34.14 -9.81
C LEU A 96 6.76 35.61 -10.08
N LYS A 97 5.61 36.13 -9.62
CA LYS A 97 5.29 37.56 -9.74
C LYS A 97 6.14 38.46 -8.84
N LEU A 98 6.59 37.97 -7.69
CA LEU A 98 7.35 38.76 -6.71
C LEU A 98 8.83 38.95 -7.09
N THR A 99 9.41 38.05 -7.89
CA THR A 99 10.82 38.14 -8.32
C THR A 99 11.05 39.09 -9.50
N LYS A 100 9.99 39.67 -10.10
CA LYS A 100 10.09 40.49 -11.32
C LYS A 100 9.88 42.00 -11.11
N ASN A 101 9.97 42.49 -9.87
CA ASN A 101 10.00 43.91 -9.51
C ASN A 101 11.29 44.22 -8.75
#